data_AF-A0A4R7WL31-F1
#
_entry.id   AF-A0A4R7WL31-F1
#
_cell.length_a   1.000
_cell.length_b   1.000
_cell.length_c   1.000
_cell.angle_alpha   90.00
_cell.angle_beta   90.00
_cell.angle_gamma   90.00
#
_symmetry.space_group_name_H-M   'P 1'
#
loop_
_entity.id
_entity.type
_entity.pdbx_description
1 polymer ?
#
loop_
_entity_poly.entity_id
_entity_poly.type
_entity_poly.pdbx_seq_one_letter_code
_entity_poly.pdbx_strand_id
1 'polypeptide(L)' 'MIPKTGYVRRRLEAALILLAAWLLAGRNVRRSGVVSRRDNNDMGYMAEKLEGIADRIKRQYP' A
#
# COMPACT_ATOMS: atom_id res chain seq x y z
N MET A 1 -8.42 -14.60 17.88
CA MET A 1 -8.37 -13.18 17.46
C MET A 1 -7.09 -12.57 18.00
N ILE A 2 -6.12 -12.23 17.14
CA ILE A 2 -4.86 -11.62 17.58
C ILE A 2 -5.18 -10.22 18.13
N PRO A 3 -4.70 -9.82 19.33
CA PRO A 3 -5.11 -8.59 19.99
C PRO A 3 -4.93 -7.37 19.07
N LYS A 4 -6.00 -6.58 18.90
CA LYS A 4 -6.03 -5.33 18.11
C LYS A 4 -5.25 -4.18 18.77
N THR A 5 -4.61 -4.41 19.91
CA THR A 5 -4.22 -3.36 20.88
C THR A 5 -2.72 -3.05 20.93
N GLY A 6 -1.88 -3.62 20.05
CA GLY A 6 -0.45 -3.27 20.02
C GLY A 6 -0.17 -2.05 19.13
N TYR A 7 0.26 -0.92 19.72
CA TYR A 7 0.77 0.25 18.97
C TYR A 7 1.86 -0.16 17.96
N VAL A 8 2.78 -1.04 18.40
CA VAL A 8 3.88 -1.58 17.59
C VAL A 8 3.36 -2.41 16.42
N ARG A 9 2.38 -3.28 16.65
CA ARG A 9 1.78 -4.13 15.62
C ARG A 9 1.13 -3.31 14.51
N ARG A 10 0.35 -2.29 14.88
CA ARG A 10 -0.30 -1.39 13.91
C ARG A 10 0.72 -0.61 13.08
N ARG A 11 1.81 -0.17 13.70
CA ARG A 11 2.92 0.48 12.98
C ARG A 11 3.62 -0.46 12.02
N LEU A 12 3.83 -1.71 12.39
CA LEU A 12 4.38 -2.74 11.51
C LEU A 12 3.44 -3.04 10.34
N GLU A 13 2.15 -3.28 10.59
CA GLU A 13 1.16 -3.53 9.54
C GLU A 13 1.06 -2.35 8.58
N ALA A 14 1.00 -1.11 9.08
CA ALA A 14 0.99 0.08 8.23
C ALA A 14 2.30 0.25 7.44
N ALA A 15 3.45 -0.08 8.01
CA ALA A 15 4.73 -0.01 7.32
C ALA A 15 4.81 -1.04 6.18
N LEU A 16 4.32 -2.26 6.38
CA LEU A 16 4.26 -3.29 5.34
C LEU A 16 3.33 -2.88 4.18
N ILE A 17 2.19 -2.26 4.49
CA ILE A 17 1.27 -1.74 3.48
C ILE A 17 1.90 -0.60 2.68
N LEU A 18 2.60 0.32 3.35
CA LEU A 18 3.33 1.39 2.67
C LEU A 18 4.48 0.86 1.80
N LEU A 19 5.17 -0.21 2.24
CA LEU A 19 6.18 -0.86 1.43
C LEU A 19 5.56 -1.44 0.14
N ALA A 20 4.39 -2.08 0.23
CA ALA A 20 3.67 -2.58 -0.93
C ALA A 20 3.24 -1.43 -1.87
N ALA A 21 2.70 -0.34 -1.32
CA ALA A 21 2.34 0.85 -2.09
C ALA A 21 3.55 1.43 -2.82
N TRP A 22 4.70 1.55 -2.14
CA TRP A 22 5.93 2.06 -2.72
C TRP A 22 6.46 1.17 -3.86
N LEU A 23 6.38 -0.16 -3.70
CA LEU A 23 6.76 -1.10 -4.76
C LEU A 23 5.86 -0.97 -6.00
N LEU A 24 4.56 -0.72 -5.80
CA LEU A 24 3.61 -0.50 -6.90
C LEU A 24 3.81 0.86 -7.57
N ALA A 25 4.00 1.93 -6.80
CA ALA A 25 4.19 3.29 -7.31
C ALA A 25 5.56 3.48 -7.99
N GLY A 26 6.61 2.87 -7.45
CA GLY A 26 7.96 2.88 -8.03
C GLY A 26 8.09 2.02 -9.29
N ARG A 27 7.15 1.08 -9.49
CA ARG A 27 7.00 0.32 -10.74
C ARG A 27 6.21 1.09 -11.78
N ASN A 28 6.65 2.32 -12.08
CA ASN A 28 6.35 2.96 -13.36
C ASN A 28 7.14 2.21 -14.45
N VAL A 29 6.79 0.93 -14.65
CA VAL A 29 7.54 -0.01 -15.49
C VAL A 29 7.50 0.57 -16.89
N ARG A 30 8.68 0.94 -17.39
CA ARG A 30 8.90 1.30 -18.79
C ARG A 30 8.25 0.19 -19.62
N ARG A 31 7.20 0.52 -20.40
CA ARG A 31 6.29 -0.42 -21.11
C ARG A 31 6.97 -1.77 -21.35
N SER A 32 6.66 -2.75 -20.51
CA SER A 32 7.08 -4.13 -20.67
C SER A 32 6.04 -4.81 -21.55
N GLY A 33 6.43 -5.75 -22.42
CA GLY A 33 5.47 -6.55 -23.18
C GLY A 33 4.49 -7.34 -22.28
N VAL A 34 4.77 -7.42 -20.98
CA VAL A 34 3.98 -8.15 -19.96
C VAL A 34 3.08 -7.23 -19.14
N VAL A 35 3.31 -5.90 -19.16
CA VAL A 35 2.55 -4.95 -18.33
C VAL A 35 2.07 -3.80 -19.21
N SER A 36 0.76 -3.74 -19.42
CA SER A 36 0.14 -2.71 -20.25
C SER A 36 0.09 -1.36 -19.54
N ARG A 37 -0.20 -0.29 -20.29
CA ARG A 37 -0.44 1.04 -19.70
C ARG A 37 -1.60 1.02 -18.69
N ARG A 38 -2.61 0.18 -18.92
CA ARG A 38 -3.76 0.04 -18.02
C ARG A 38 -3.33 -0.58 -16.70
N ASP A 39 -2.51 -1.63 -16.76
CA ASP A 39 -1.98 -2.28 -15.55
C ASP A 39 -1.11 -1.32 -14.74
N ASN A 40 -0.29 -0.48 -15.39
CA ASN A 40 0.47 0.57 -14.71
C ASN A 40 -0.44 1.58 -13.98
N ASN A 41 -1.51 2.04 -14.65
CA ASN A 41 -2.47 2.94 -14.03
C ASN A 41 -3.20 2.28 -12.84
N ASP A 42 -3.59 1.02 -13.01
CA ASP A 42 -4.27 0.25 -11.97
C ASP A 42 -3.35 0.02 -10.75
N MET A 43 -2.07 -0.29 -10.97
CA MET A 43 -1.06 -0.38 -9.91
C MET A 43 -0.88 0.95 -9.16
N GLY A 44 -0.87 2.08 -9.89
CA GLY A 44 -0.83 3.41 -9.28
C GLY A 44 -2.04 3.68 -8.39
N TYR A 45 -3.24 3.39 -8.89
CA TYR A 45 -4.48 3.55 -8.11
C TYR A 45 -4.55 2.63 -6.90
N MET A 46 -4.00 1.40 -7.01
CA MET A 46 -3.86 0.50 -5.87
C MET A 46 -2.88 1.05 -4.83
N ALA A 47 -1.77 1.65 -5.25
CA ALA A 47 -0.81 2.26 -4.33
C ALA A 47 -1.46 3.37 -3.49
N GLU A 48 -2.21 4.28 -4.11
CA GLU A 48 -2.95 5.34 -3.40
C GLU A 48 -3.95 4.78 -2.38
N LYS A 49 -4.69 3.73 -2.75
CA LYS A 49 -5.61 3.05 -1.83
C LYS A 49 -4.88 2.44 -0.63
N LEU A 50 -3.74 1.80 -0.86
CA LEU A 50 -2.93 1.19 0.19
C LEU A 50 -2.38 2.24 1.15
N GLU A 51 -1.92 3.39 0.65
CA GLU A 51 -1.51 4.52 1.50
C GLU A 51 -2.65 4.99 2.40
N GLY A 52 -3.86 5.16 1.86
CA GLY A 52 -5.05 5.50 2.64
C GLY A 52 -5.45 4.44 3.68
N ILE A 53 -5.21 3.16 3.42
CA ILE A 53 -5.41 2.09 4.42
C ILE A 53 -4.35 2.18 5.52
N ALA A 54 -3.07 2.33 5.17
CA ALA A 54 -1.98 2.42 6.13
C ALA A 54 -2.15 3.61 7.09
N ASP A 55 -2.60 4.75 6.56
CA ASP A 55 -2.87 5.95 7.37
C ASP A 55 -4.03 5.74 8.35
N ARG A 56 -5.08 5.04 7.93
CA ARG A 56 -6.18 4.65 8.83
C ARG A 56 -5.72 3.69 9.93
N ILE A 57 -4.85 2.74 9.61
CA ILE A 57 -4.27 1.81 10.61
C ILE A 57 -3.38 2.57 11.61
N LYS A 58 -2.59 3.54 11.13
CA LYS A 58 -1.75 4.40 11.99
C LYS A 58 -2.58 5.28 12.92
N ARG A 59 -3.63 5.92 12.38
CA ARG A 59 -4.44 6.91 13.08
C ARG A 59 -5.63 6.31 13.85
N GLN A 60 -5.91 5.02 13.66
CA GLN A 60 -7.04 4.26 14.22
C GLN A 60 -8.44 4.73 13.82
N TYR A 61 -8.57 5.60 12.80
CA TYR A 61 -9.69 6.55 12.70
C TYR A 61 -9.79 7.46 13.96
N PRO A 62 -10.25 8.71 13.86
CA PRO A 62 -10.86 9.32 15.03
C PRO A 62 -12.05 8.46 15.53
#